data_AF-A0A6A6HTP4-F1
#
_entry.id   AF-A0A6A6HTP4-F1
#
_cell.length_a   1.000
_cell.length_b   1.000
_cell.length_c   1.000
_cell.angle_alpha   90.00
_cell.angle_beta   90.00
_cell.angle_gamma   90.00
#
_symmetry.space_group_name_H-M   'P 1'
#
loop_
_entity.id
_entity.type
_entity.pdbx_description
1 polymer ?
#
loop_
_entity_poly.entity_id
_entity_poly.type
_entity_poly.pdbx_seq_one_letter_code
_entity_poly.pdbx_strand_id
1 'polypeptide(L)'
;MDRASRALAQDLPLNVRKSYAAIADRGEVPLTTQYLTPQEEKALVDFLLRMADLGCPVRVKFPPSLAFSIARRRATTDREIKPPNKNWSQAFERRHPDLKARRVKAMDWRRHDKNIYDKITH
;
A
#
# COMPACT_ATOMS: atom_id res chain seq x y z
N MET A 1 25.74 7.63 -16.01
CA MET A 1 24.36 8.17 -16.03
C MET A 1 23.48 7.33 -15.12
N ASP A 2 22.82 7.98 -14.16
CA ASP A 2 21.89 7.33 -13.24
C ASP A 2 20.54 7.02 -13.93
N ARG A 3 19.70 6.24 -13.25
CA ARG A 3 18.46 5.69 -13.83
C ARG A 3 17.35 6.74 -13.94
N ALA A 4 17.36 7.77 -13.09
CA ALA A 4 16.42 8.89 -13.22
C ALA A 4 16.73 9.69 -14.49
N SER A 5 18.02 9.87 -14.80
CA SER A 5 18.45 10.48 -16.06
C SER A 5 18.01 9.71 -17.31
N ARG A 6 17.89 8.37 -17.25
CA ARG A 6 17.34 7.56 -18.36
C ARG A 6 15.83 7.68 -18.51
N ALA A 7 15.09 7.84 -17.41
CA ALA A 7 13.63 8.03 -17.46
C ALA A 7 13.24 9.39 -18.07
N LEU A 8 14.06 10.42 -17.86
CA LEU A 8 13.91 11.74 -18.49
C LEU A 8 14.20 11.72 -20.01
N ALA A 9 14.95 10.72 -20.48
CA ALA A 9 15.37 10.61 -21.88
C ALA A 9 14.38 9.82 -22.77
N GLN A 10 13.33 9.21 -22.21
CA GLN A 10 12.29 8.55 -23.00
C GLN A 10 11.32 9.60 -23.55
N ASP A 11 11.07 9.57 -24.87
CA ASP A 11 10.17 10.53 -25.49
C ASP A 11 8.70 10.28 -25.11
N LEU A 12 8.05 11.34 -24.62
CA LEU A 12 6.61 11.33 -24.38
C LEU A 12 5.85 11.40 -25.71
N PRO A 13 4.73 10.69 -25.86
CA PRO A 13 3.85 10.86 -27.01
C PRO A 13 3.36 12.31 -27.10
N LEU A 14 3.30 12.85 -28.32
CA LEU A 14 3.02 14.27 -28.63
C LEU A 14 1.73 14.83 -28.00
N ASN A 15 0.81 13.96 -27.55
CA ASN A 15 -0.45 14.32 -26.90
C ASN A 15 -0.30 14.67 -25.40
N VAL A 16 0.74 14.19 -24.72
CA VAL A 16 0.88 14.34 -23.25
C VAL A 16 1.85 15.47 -22.93
N ARG A 17 1.40 16.44 -22.14
CA ARG A 17 2.24 17.56 -21.68
C ARG A 17 3.46 17.02 -20.92
N LYS A 18 4.67 17.27 -21.43
CA LYS A 18 5.96 16.93 -20.78
C LYS A 18 6.00 17.64 -19.41
N SER A 19 5.70 16.89 -18.36
CA SER A 19 5.69 17.33 -16.97
C SER A 19 6.32 16.25 -16.10
N TYR A 20 6.88 16.64 -14.96
CA TYR A 20 7.53 15.71 -14.03
C TYR A 20 6.58 14.59 -13.58
N ALA A 21 5.29 14.89 -13.37
CA ALA A 21 4.26 13.92 -13.03
C ALA A 21 4.01 12.90 -14.16
N ALA A 22 3.89 13.36 -15.41
CA ALA A 22 3.64 12.49 -16.55
C ALA A 22 4.82 11.54 -16.85
N ILE A 23 6.06 11.98 -16.58
CA ILE A 23 7.26 11.14 -16.70
C ILE A 23 7.30 10.10 -15.56
N ALA A 24 6.97 10.52 -14.34
CA ALA A 24 6.94 9.63 -13.17
C ALA A 24 5.88 8.53 -13.28
N ASP A 25 4.72 8.82 -13.88
CA ASP A 25 3.64 7.85 -14.09
C ASP A 25 4.00 6.76 -15.12
N ARG A 26 4.95 7.03 -16.04
CA ARG A 26 5.38 6.08 -17.10
C ARG A 26 6.62 5.27 -16.76
N GLY A 27 7.37 5.68 -15.73
CA GLY A 27 8.46 4.86 -15.23
C GLY A 27 7.89 3.59 -14.63
N GLU A 28 7.84 2.49 -15.39
CA GLU A 28 7.72 1.16 -14.81
C GLU A 28 8.86 1.01 -13.81
N VAL A 29 8.53 1.18 -12.53
CA VAL A 29 9.48 0.97 -11.45
C VAL A 29 9.85 -0.51 -11.52
N PRO A 30 11.12 -0.84 -11.80
CA PRO A 30 11.53 -2.22 -11.97
C PRO A 30 11.06 -3.06 -10.78
N LEU A 31 10.58 -4.28 -11.05
CA LEU A 31 10.19 -5.28 -10.04
C LEU A 31 11.24 -5.47 -8.93
N THR A 32 12.50 -5.13 -9.20
CA THR A 32 13.63 -5.15 -8.26
C THR A 32 13.59 -4.07 -7.18
N THR A 33 12.65 -3.11 -7.26
CA THR A 33 12.51 -1.97 -6.34
C THR A 33 11.30 -2.10 -5.43
N GLN A 34 10.50 -3.16 -5.59
CA GLN A 34 9.38 -3.44 -4.70
C GLN A 34 9.88 -4.08 -3.41
N TYR A 35 9.26 -3.67 -2.31
CA TYR A 35 9.60 -4.17 -0.98
C TYR A 35 9.33 -5.67 -0.82
N LEU A 36 8.23 -6.12 -1.44
CA LEU A 36 7.80 -7.51 -1.54
C LEU A 36 8.05 -8.02 -2.95
N THR A 37 8.30 -9.33 -3.07
CA THR A 37 8.24 -10.00 -4.37
C THR A 37 6.79 -10.02 -4.88
N PRO A 38 6.56 -10.17 -6.20
CA PRO A 38 5.20 -10.22 -6.74
C PRO A 38 4.34 -11.34 -6.14
N GLN A 39 4.95 -12.48 -5.82
CA GLN A 39 4.29 -13.61 -5.19
C GLN A 39 3.86 -13.29 -3.76
N GLU A 40 4.74 -12.68 -2.97
CA GLU A 40 4.43 -12.21 -1.61
C GLU A 40 3.36 -11.12 -1.62
N GLU A 41 3.45 -10.18 -2.57
CA GLU A 41 2.47 -9.11 -2.71
C GLU A 41 1.09 -9.68 -3.05
N LYS A 42 1.00 -10.64 -3.99
CA LYS A 42 -0.24 -11.34 -4.32
C LYS A 42 -0.82 -12.09 -3.11
N ALA A 43 0.00 -12.86 -2.40
CA ALA A 43 -0.44 -13.61 -1.22
C ALA A 43 -0.94 -12.68 -0.10
N LEU A 44 -0.28 -11.53 0.10
CA LEU A 44 -0.71 -10.52 1.05
C LEU A 44 -2.08 -9.92 0.66
N VAL A 45 -2.30 -9.63 -0.62
CA VAL A 45 -3.58 -9.12 -1.11
C VAL A 45 -4.69 -10.15 -0.90
N ASP A 46 -4.47 -11.40 -1.29
CA ASP A 46 -5.45 -12.49 -1.11
C ASP A 46 -5.80 -12.69 0.37
N PHE A 47 -4.80 -12.64 1.26
CA PHE A 47 -5.01 -12.71 2.70
C PHE A 47 -5.87 -11.55 3.21
N LEU A 48 -5.58 -10.31 2.79
CA LEU A 48 -6.33 -9.14 3.22
C LEU A 48 -7.77 -9.13 2.68
N LEU A 49 -7.99 -9.63 1.46
CA LEU A 49 -9.32 -9.78 0.89
C LEU A 49 -10.15 -10.80 1.69
N ARG A 50 -9.57 -11.96 2.00
CA ARG A 50 -10.22 -12.97 2.85
C ARG A 50 -10.55 -12.44 4.24
N MET A 51 -9.63 -11.69 4.85
CA MET A 51 -9.88 -11.04 6.14
C MET A 51 -11.08 -10.09 6.05
N ALA A 52 -11.20 -9.33 4.96
CA ALA A 52 -12.35 -8.45 4.75
C ALA A 52 -13.66 -9.22 4.54
N ASP A 53 -13.65 -10.35 3.81
CA ASP A 53 -14.82 -11.21 3.65
C ASP A 53 -15.29 -11.83 4.98
N LEU A 54 -14.36 -12.10 5.90
CA LEU A 54 -14.63 -12.58 7.26
C LEU A 54 -15.12 -11.47 8.21
N GLY A 55 -15.37 -10.26 7.71
CA GLY A 55 -15.84 -9.13 8.51
C GLY A 55 -14.76 -8.46 9.35
N CYS A 56 -13.48 -8.83 9.18
CA CYS A 56 -12.39 -8.17 9.87
C CYS A 56 -11.99 -6.87 9.13
N PRO A 57 -12.02 -5.70 9.80
CA PRO A 57 -11.67 -4.44 9.16
C PRO A 57 -10.18 -4.36 8.80
N VAL A 58 -9.87 -4.26 7.50
CA VAL A 58 -8.51 -4.05 7.02
C VAL A 58 -8.08 -2.60 7.30
N ARG A 59 -7.39 -2.38 8.43
CA ARG A 59 -6.84 -1.07 8.80
C ARG A 59 -5.62 -0.71 7.96
N VAL A 60 -5.43 0.59 7.71
CA VAL A 60 -4.29 1.19 6.98
C VAL A 60 -2.91 0.75 7.49
N LYS A 61 -2.82 0.48 8.79
CA LYS A 61 -1.56 0.15 9.46
C LYS A 61 -1.16 -1.31 9.29
N PHE A 62 -2.08 -2.19 8.90
CA PHE A 62 -1.80 -3.62 8.77
C PHE A 62 -0.90 -3.97 7.57
N PRO A 63 -1.15 -3.45 6.34
CA PRO A 63 -0.34 -3.83 5.18
C PRO A 63 1.16 -3.54 5.37
N PRO A 64 1.60 -2.37 5.88
CA PRO A 64 3.03 -2.13 6.14
C PRO A 64 3.63 -3.07 7.19
N SER A 65 2.88 -3.37 8.25
CA SER A 65 3.35 -4.27 9.32
C SER A 65 3.49 -5.72 8.84
N LEU A 66 2.56 -6.18 8.01
CA LEU A 66 2.60 -7.52 7.42
C LEU A 66 3.71 -7.61 6.37
N ALA A 67 3.84 -6.60 5.52
CA ALA A 67 4.93 -6.51 4.55
C ALA A 67 6.30 -6.54 5.23
N PHE A 68 6.48 -5.77 6.32
CA PHE A 68 7.69 -5.80 7.13
C PHE A 68 7.99 -7.19 7.68
N SER A 69 6.95 -7.86 8.21
CA SER A 69 7.09 -9.21 8.77
C SER A 69 7.47 -10.24 7.72
N ILE A 70 6.87 -10.18 6.53
CA ILE A 70 7.21 -11.05 5.38
C ILE A 70 8.66 -10.79 4.94
N ALA A 71 9.02 -9.53 4.71
CA ALA A 71 10.36 -9.17 4.29
C ALA A 71 11.42 -9.63 5.31
N ARG A 72 11.15 -9.44 6.61
CA ARG A 72 12.03 -9.90 7.69
C ARG A 72 12.21 -11.41 7.70
N ARG A 73 11.15 -12.19 7.47
CA ARG A 73 11.24 -13.67 7.38
C ARG A 73 12.02 -14.14 6.16
N ARG A 74 11.96 -13.39 5.05
CA ARG A 74 12.74 -13.66 3.83
C ARG A 74 14.24 -13.39 4.04
N ALA A 75 14.62 -12.42 4.86
CA ALA A 75 16.01 -12.23 5.26
C ALA A 75 16.42 -13.31 6.27
N THR A 76 16.81 -14.46 5.74
CA THR A 76 17.35 -15.62 6.48
C THR A 76 18.72 -15.35 7.14
N THR A 77 19.32 -14.19 6.89
CA THR A 77 20.61 -13.75 7.42
C THR A 77 20.41 -12.35 8.03
N ASP A 78 21.18 -12.02 9.07
CA ASP A 78 21.15 -10.82 9.95
C ASP A 78 21.27 -9.46 9.23
N ARG A 79 20.50 -9.28 8.16
CA ARG A 79 20.46 -8.08 7.35
C ARG A 79 19.32 -7.23 7.87
N GLU A 80 19.66 -6.08 8.42
CA GLU A 80 18.69 -5.09 8.85
C GLU A 80 17.78 -4.69 7.68
N ILE A 81 16.53 -5.13 7.74
CA ILE A 81 15.48 -4.69 6.83
C ILE A 81 14.84 -3.46 7.45
N LYS A 82 14.84 -2.36 6.71
CA LYS A 82 14.13 -1.15 7.11
C LYS A 82 12.62 -1.35 6.92
N PRO A 83 11.77 -0.77 7.79
CA PRO A 83 10.32 -0.85 7.60
C PRO A 83 9.87 -0.13 6.32
N PRO A 84 8.71 -0.50 5.75
CA PRO A 84 8.14 0.21 4.60
C PRO A 84 7.89 1.67 4.95
N ASN A 85 8.26 2.59 4.05
CA ASN A 85 7.98 4.01 4.24
C ASN A 85 6.50 4.34 3.97
N LYS A 86 6.08 5.57 4.31
CA LYS A 86 4.70 6.05 4.07
C LYS A 86 4.30 6.03 2.59
N ASN A 87 5.25 6.23 1.68
CA ASN A 87 5.00 6.22 0.24
C ASN A 87 4.70 4.80 -0.26
N TRP A 88 5.25 3.77 0.41
CA TRP A 88 5.01 2.37 0.07
C TRP A 88 3.54 1.99 0.28
N SER A 89 2.93 2.40 1.40
CA SER A 89 1.51 2.10 1.64
C SER A 89 0.61 2.78 0.59
N GLN A 90 0.90 4.03 0.23
CA GLN A 90 0.15 4.73 -0.81
C GLN A 90 0.34 4.07 -2.19
N ALA A 91 1.55 3.64 -2.52
CA ALA A 91 1.84 2.94 -3.76
C ALA A 91 1.17 1.55 -3.82
N PHE A 92 1.18 0.81 -2.72
CA PHE A 92 0.50 -0.48 -2.59
C PHE A 92 -1.01 -0.33 -2.79
N GLU A 93 -1.62 0.69 -2.18
CA GLU A 93 -3.05 0.99 -2.37
C GLU A 93 -3.39 1.39 -3.81
N ARG A 94 -2.48 2.08 -4.52
CA ARG A 94 -2.68 2.42 -5.93
C ARG A 94 -2.65 1.19 -6.85
N ARG A 95 -1.84 0.19 -6.51
CA ARG A 95 -1.75 -1.08 -7.25
C ARG A 95 -2.96 -1.99 -7.02
N HIS A 96 -3.61 -1.88 -5.85
CA HIS A 96 -4.70 -2.78 -5.43
C HIS A 96 -5.97 -2.00 -5.05
N PRO A 97 -6.74 -1.48 -6.03
CA PRO A 97 -7.95 -0.70 -5.76
C PRO A 97 -9.04 -1.48 -5.02
N ASP A 98 -9.10 -2.80 -5.18
CA ASP A 98 -10.08 -3.67 -4.50
C ASP A 98 -9.91 -3.65 -2.97
N LEU A 99 -8.65 -3.59 -2.50
CA LEU A 99 -8.35 -3.43 -1.09
C LEU A 99 -8.78 -2.04 -0.60
N LYS A 100 -8.66 -1.01 -1.42
CA LYS A 100 -9.09 0.36 -1.06
C LYS A 100 -10.59 0.42 -0.81
N ALA A 101 -11.39 -0.29 -1.60
CA ALA A 101 -12.84 -0.36 -1.44
C ALA A 101 -13.26 -1.07 -0.14
N ARG A 102 -12.50 -2.09 0.28
CA ARG A 102 -12.79 -2.92 1.47
C ARG A 102 -12.23 -2.35 2.79
N ARG A 103 -11.56 -1.20 2.75
CA ARG A 103 -11.02 -0.56 3.96
C ARG A 103 -12.12 0.12 4.74
N VAL A 104 -12.27 -0.30 5.99
CA VAL A 104 -13.16 0.35 6.94
C VAL A 104 -12.50 1.65 7.40
N LYS A 105 -13.20 2.77 7.21
CA LYS A 105 -12.84 4.04 7.85
C LYS A 105 -13.01 3.88 9.36
N ALA A 106 -12.16 4.55 10.14
CA ALA A 106 -12.34 4.58 11.59
C ALA A 106 -13.78 4.98 11.92
N MET A 107 -14.41 4.23 12.83
CA MET A 107 -15.74 4.56 13.33
C MET A 107 -15.67 5.97 13.93
N ASP A 108 -16.64 6.82 13.59
CA ASP A 108 -16.71 8.18 14.16
C ASP A 108 -16.73 8.06 15.69
N TRP A 109 -15.87 8.83 16.35
CA TRP A 109 -15.77 8.87 17.81
C TRP A 109 -17.14 9.07 18.47
N ARG A 110 -18.02 9.88 17.87
CA ARG A 110 -19.38 10.12 18.37
C ARG A 110 -20.27 8.87 18.37
N ARG A 111 -19.89 7.83 17.61
CA ARG A 111 -20.59 6.55 17.50
C ARG A 111 -20.01 5.43 18.37
N HIS A 112 -19.01 5.75 19.20
CA HIS A 112 -18.47 4.76 20.13
C HIS A 112 -19.47 4.52 21.28
N ASP A 113 -19.59 3.29 21.76
CA ASP A 113 -20.52 2.90 22.83
C ASP A 113 -20.49 3.83 24.03
N LYS A 114 -19.28 4.21 24.48
CA LYS A 114 -19.09 5.14 25.60
C LYS A 114 -19.75 6.51 25.40
N ASN A 115 -19.93 6.94 24.15
CA ASN A 115 -20.52 8.23 23.75
C ASN A 115 -21.98 8.10 23.27
N ILE A 116 -22.50 6.87 23.22
CA ILE A 116 -23.86 6.52 22.83
C ILE A 116 -24.69 6.10 24.06
N TYR A 117 -24.07 5.52 25.09
CA TYR A 117 -24.77 4.93 26.25
C TYR A 117 -25.86 5.85 26.82
N ASP A 118 -25.50 7.10 27.15
CA ASP A 118 -26.41 8.09 27.72
C ASP A 118 -27.53 8.55 26.78
N LYS A 119 -27.44 8.25 25.48
CA LYS A 119 -28.44 8.61 24.46
C LYS A 119 -29.47 7.50 24.19
N ILE A 120 -29.19 6.27 24.63
CA ILE A 120 -30.07 5.11 24.42
C ILE A 120 -30.89 4.81 25.67
N THR A 121 -30.39 5.13 26.86
CA THR A 121 -31.15 5.04 28.12
C THR A 121 -32.18 6.16 28.22
N HIS A 122 -33.42 5.89 27.80
CA HIS A 122 -34.64 6.64 28.10
C HIS A 122 -35.74 5.67 28.52
#